data_AF-A0A948AQA7-F1
#
_entry.id   AF-A0A948AQA7-F1
#
_cell.length_a   1.000
_cell.length_b   1.000
_cell.length_c   1.000
_cell.angle_alpha   90.00
_cell.angle_beta   90.00
_cell.angle_gamma   90.00
#
_symmetry.space_group_name_H-M   'P 1'
#
loop_
_entity.id
_entity.type
_entity.pdbx_description
1 polymer ?
#
loop_
_entity_poly.entity_id
_entity_poly.type
_entity_poly.pdbx_seq_one_letter_code
_entity_poly.pdbx_strand_id
1 'polypeptide(L)'
;MSAHHHILERCTHETPFWRLVEAFRGSRRDGPWLLDSALDGGRLGRFSYLGPGADALFEARRRPDGLADISIAAKGCEERLEGVDPFAALCAWRRRWSVPAGAFAGRPAPFVHGAVGWIGYEAGHCIERFPDTGVDDLGLPDIRFAVQDAVLIRDHASGETWLSVMGHGRDGACAR
;
A
#
# COMPACT_ATOMS: atom_id res chain seq x y z
N MET A 1 17.06 1.85 -16.77
CA MET A 1 15.72 2.47 -16.66
C MET A 1 14.75 1.36 -16.40
N SER A 2 14.03 1.36 -15.28
CA SER A 2 12.95 0.40 -15.07
C SER A 2 11.79 0.76 -15.99
N ALA A 3 11.16 -0.22 -16.61
CA ALA A 3 9.93 0.00 -17.35
C ALA A 3 8.74 -0.30 -16.45
N HIS A 4 7.71 0.54 -16.59
CA HIS A 4 6.44 0.39 -15.90
C HIS A 4 5.38 0.15 -16.96
N HIS A 5 4.62 -0.92 -16.82
CA HIS A 5 3.47 -1.18 -17.68
C HIS A 5 2.20 -1.07 -16.85
N HIS A 6 1.33 -0.14 -17.22
CA HIS A 6 0.07 0.12 -16.51
C HIS A 6 -1.10 -0.33 -17.37
N ILE A 7 -1.77 -1.38 -16.92
CA ILE A 7 -3.04 -1.84 -17.47
C ILE A 7 -4.16 -1.27 -16.60
N LEU A 8 -5.17 -0.69 -17.25
CA LEU A 8 -6.41 -0.29 -16.59
C LEU A 8 -7.57 -0.81 -17.42
N GLU A 9 -8.32 -1.74 -16.86
CA GLU A 9 -9.46 -2.36 -17.52
C GLU A 9 -10.72 -2.20 -16.69
N ARG A 10 -11.85 -2.05 -17.38
CA ARG A 10 -13.15 -2.04 -16.71
C ARG A 10 -13.59 -3.47 -16.46
N CYS A 11 -14.03 -3.76 -15.24
CA CYS A 11 -14.46 -5.09 -14.83
C CYS A 11 -15.95 -5.07 -14.47
N THR A 12 -16.63 -6.16 -14.79
CA THR A 12 -18.00 -6.43 -14.34
C THR A 12 -17.97 -7.47 -13.22
N HIS A 13 -18.86 -7.31 -12.25
CA HIS A 13 -19.02 -8.27 -11.16
C HIS A 13 -20.46 -8.24 -10.66
N GLU A 14 -20.99 -9.41 -10.29
CA GLU A 14 -22.35 -9.53 -9.73
C GLU A 14 -22.33 -9.43 -8.18
N THR A 15 -21.20 -9.76 -7.57
CA THR A 15 -21.01 -9.74 -6.12
C THR A 15 -20.84 -8.30 -5.62
N PRO A 16 -21.42 -7.89 -4.48
CA PRO A 16 -21.15 -6.56 -3.91
C PRO A 16 -19.65 -6.29 -3.75
N PHE A 17 -19.19 -5.08 -4.08
CA PHE A 17 -17.76 -4.76 -4.15
C PHE A 17 -16.97 -5.15 -2.89
N TRP A 18 -17.49 -4.83 -1.71
CA TRP A 18 -16.85 -5.16 -0.42
C TRP A 18 -16.71 -6.67 -0.16
N ARG A 19 -17.55 -7.52 -0.78
CA ARG A 19 -17.43 -8.99 -0.66
C ARG A 19 -16.37 -9.57 -1.57
N LEU A 20 -15.87 -8.82 -2.56
CA LEU A 20 -14.79 -9.29 -3.44
C LEU A 20 -13.50 -9.58 -2.66
N VAL A 21 -13.33 -9.01 -1.46
CA VAL A 21 -12.18 -9.27 -0.58
C VAL A 21 -12.03 -10.76 -0.26
N GLU A 22 -13.17 -11.48 -0.17
CA GLU A 22 -13.21 -12.92 0.09
C GLU A 22 -12.56 -13.73 -1.03
N ALA A 23 -12.67 -13.28 -2.28
CA ALA A 23 -12.08 -13.95 -3.44
C ALA A 23 -10.54 -13.92 -3.43
N PHE A 24 -9.95 -13.01 -2.66
CA PHE A 24 -8.50 -12.84 -2.51
C PHE A 24 -7.99 -13.37 -1.17
N ARG A 25 -8.81 -14.08 -0.39
CA ARG A 25 -8.32 -14.72 0.83
C ARG A 25 -7.29 -15.78 0.49
N GLY A 26 -6.10 -15.67 1.09
CA GLY A 26 -4.99 -16.58 0.85
C GLY A 26 -4.27 -16.40 -0.49
N SER A 27 -4.60 -15.38 -1.30
CA SER A 27 -3.88 -15.12 -2.55
C SER A 27 -2.44 -14.68 -2.31
N ARG A 28 -2.17 -13.98 -1.20
CA ARG A 28 -0.84 -13.48 -0.82
C ARG A 28 -0.61 -13.57 0.69
N ARG A 29 0.68 -13.49 1.07
CA ARG A 29 1.15 -13.68 2.46
C ARG A 29 0.55 -12.68 3.45
N ASP A 30 0.35 -11.44 3.02
CA ASP A 30 -0.17 -10.35 3.83
C ASP A 30 -1.70 -10.21 3.76
N GLY A 31 -2.35 -10.99 2.90
CA GLY A 31 -3.79 -11.00 2.71
C GLY A 31 -4.33 -9.78 1.95
N PRO A 32 -5.62 -9.81 1.61
CA PRO A 32 -6.26 -8.71 0.90
C PRO A 32 -6.60 -7.57 1.86
N TRP A 33 -6.78 -6.38 1.29
CA TRP A 33 -7.19 -5.18 2.01
C TRP A 33 -8.35 -4.48 1.30
N LEU A 34 -9.12 -3.71 2.06
CA LEU A 34 -10.24 -2.91 1.58
C LEU A 34 -10.17 -1.52 2.22
N LEU A 35 -10.17 -0.49 1.40
CA LEU A 35 -10.44 0.89 1.82
C LEU A 35 -11.81 1.27 1.30
N ASP A 36 -12.80 1.28 2.18
CA ASP A 36 -14.18 1.56 1.81
C ASP A 36 -14.59 2.99 2.19
N SER A 37 -15.12 3.73 1.22
CA SER A 37 -15.66 5.07 1.46
C SER A 37 -17.14 4.96 1.81
N ALA A 38 -17.46 4.93 3.11
CA ALA A 38 -18.84 4.76 3.61
C ALA A 38 -19.63 6.07 3.79
N LEU A 39 -19.03 7.25 3.54
CA LEU A 39 -19.69 8.55 3.72
C LEU A 39 -20.36 9.04 2.43
N ASP A 40 -21.59 9.53 2.60
CA ASP A 40 -22.53 9.87 1.54
C ASP A 40 -22.13 11.14 0.74
N GLY A 41 -22.28 11.06 -0.59
CA GLY A 41 -22.56 12.20 -1.49
C GLY A 41 -21.53 13.31 -1.75
N GLY A 42 -20.35 13.33 -1.12
CA GLY A 42 -19.36 14.42 -1.27
C GLY A 42 -18.09 14.07 -2.07
N ARG A 43 -17.28 15.11 -2.41
CA ARG A 43 -15.99 15.01 -3.15
C ARG A 43 -14.98 13.98 -2.59
N LEU A 44 -15.08 13.63 -1.32
CA LEU A 44 -14.12 12.78 -0.59
C LEU A 44 -14.53 11.31 -0.45
N GLY A 45 -15.75 10.93 -0.85
CA GLY A 45 -16.28 9.56 -0.67
C GLY A 45 -16.51 8.78 -1.96
N ARG A 46 -16.03 9.28 -3.11
CA ARG A 46 -16.39 8.73 -4.43
C ARG A 46 -15.82 7.33 -4.72
N PHE A 47 -14.69 6.96 -4.12
CA PHE A 47 -13.97 5.75 -4.49
C PHE A 47 -13.78 4.79 -3.32
N SER A 48 -13.96 3.50 -3.59
CA SER A 48 -13.49 2.42 -2.71
C SER A 48 -12.41 1.61 -3.43
N TYR A 49 -11.47 1.05 -2.67
CA TYR A 49 -10.30 0.37 -3.19
C TYR A 49 -10.12 -0.98 -2.54
N LEU A 50 -9.69 -1.97 -3.33
CA LEU A 50 -9.38 -3.30 -2.86
C LEU A 50 -8.09 -3.78 -3.52
N GLY A 51 -7.25 -4.50 -2.79
CA GLY A 51 -6.08 -5.16 -3.37
C GLY A 51 -5.90 -6.58 -2.85
N PRO A 52 -5.22 -7.44 -3.62
CA PRO A 52 -5.04 -8.86 -3.30
C PRO A 52 -3.91 -9.13 -2.30
N GLY A 53 -3.14 -8.10 -1.93
CA GLY A 53 -1.95 -8.17 -1.08
C GLY A 53 -0.70 -7.59 -1.74
N ALA A 54 0.43 -7.60 -1.03
CA ALA A 54 1.66 -6.90 -1.36
C ALA A 54 2.63 -7.71 -2.23
N ASP A 55 3.34 -6.99 -3.08
CA ASP A 55 4.60 -7.47 -3.70
C ASP A 55 5.85 -7.03 -2.94
N ALA A 56 5.72 -5.94 -2.19
CA ALA A 56 6.76 -5.41 -1.34
C ALA A 56 6.16 -4.87 -0.05
N LEU A 57 6.75 -5.26 1.07
CA LEU A 57 6.35 -4.89 2.41
C LEU A 57 7.49 -4.11 3.08
N PHE A 58 7.13 -3.04 3.78
CA PHE A 58 7.98 -2.27 4.67
C PHE A 58 7.35 -2.31 6.05
N GLU A 59 8.13 -2.67 7.06
CA GLU A 59 7.74 -2.65 8.47
C GLU A 59 8.83 -1.95 9.28
N ALA A 60 8.45 -1.03 10.17
CA ALA A 60 9.36 -0.41 11.12
C ALA A 60 8.88 -0.65 12.55
N ARG A 61 9.82 -0.96 13.43
CA ARG A 61 9.61 -1.12 14.88
C ARG A 61 10.51 -0.15 15.62
N ARG A 62 9.91 0.72 16.43
CA ARG A 62 10.63 1.77 17.17
C ARG A 62 11.57 1.16 18.19
N ARG A 63 12.61 1.92 18.50
CA ARG A 63 13.57 1.68 19.58
C ARG A 63 13.45 2.78 20.62
N PRO A 64 13.91 2.53 21.87
CA PRO A 64 13.87 3.54 22.92
C PRO A 64 14.68 4.81 22.63
N ASP A 65 15.61 4.75 21.69
CA ASP A 65 16.46 5.87 21.26
C ASP A 65 15.79 6.78 20.21
N GLY A 66 14.52 6.52 19.86
CA GLY A 66 13.77 7.26 18.84
C GLY A 66 14.08 6.84 17.40
N LEU A 67 14.94 5.84 17.21
CA LEU A 67 15.21 5.21 15.91
C LEU A 67 14.31 3.99 15.73
N ALA A 68 14.44 3.28 14.61
CA ALA A 68 13.68 2.07 14.34
C ALA A 68 14.53 0.99 13.66
N ASP A 69 14.17 -0.26 13.94
CA ASP A 69 14.60 -1.41 13.15
C ASP A 69 13.57 -1.67 12.05
N ILE A 70 14.05 -1.88 10.83
CA ILE A 70 13.23 -1.96 9.62
C ILE A 70 13.39 -3.32 8.97
N SER A 71 12.27 -3.92 8.59
CA SER A 71 12.20 -5.12 7.76
C SER A 71 11.55 -4.77 6.43
N ILE A 72 12.26 -5.06 5.33
CA ILE A 72 11.73 -4.92 3.98
C ILE A 72 11.72 -6.29 3.33
N ALA A 73 10.56 -6.72 2.84
CA ALA A 73 10.42 -7.95 2.06
C ALA A 73 9.90 -7.60 0.67
N ALA A 74 10.61 -7.97 -0.39
CA ALA A 74 10.17 -7.73 -1.77
C ALA A 74 10.71 -8.79 -2.72
N LYS A 75 9.84 -9.36 -3.57
CA LYS A 75 10.23 -10.33 -4.62
C LYS A 75 11.13 -11.48 -4.13
N GLY A 76 10.90 -11.97 -2.91
CA GLY A 76 11.69 -13.05 -2.30
C GLY A 76 13.02 -12.61 -1.65
N CYS A 77 13.34 -11.32 -1.67
CA CYS A 77 14.47 -10.75 -0.95
C CYS A 77 14.00 -10.13 0.37
N GLU A 78 14.80 -10.30 1.43
CA GLU A 78 14.65 -9.61 2.70
C GLU A 78 15.84 -8.67 2.94
N GLU A 79 15.55 -7.44 3.36
CA GLU A 79 16.53 -6.43 3.76
C GLU A 79 16.19 -5.98 5.18
N ARG A 80 17.23 -5.78 6.01
CA ARG A 80 17.08 -5.27 7.37
C ARG A 80 17.99 -4.05 7.56
N LEU A 81 17.45 -3.04 8.22
CA LEU A 81 18.18 -1.85 8.65
C LEU A 81 17.96 -1.71 10.15
N GLU A 82 19.00 -1.38 10.90
CA GLU A 82 18.94 -1.29 12.37
C GLU A 82 19.22 0.13 12.81
N GLY A 83 18.43 0.62 13.78
CA GLY A 83 18.65 1.94 14.39
C GLY A 83 18.72 3.08 13.37
N VAL A 84 17.73 3.18 12.48
CA VAL A 84 17.64 4.26 11.48
C VAL A 84 16.39 5.10 11.67
N ASP A 85 16.37 6.30 11.07
CA ASP A 85 15.15 7.12 11.00
C ASP A 85 14.10 6.40 10.12
N PRO A 86 12.94 6.01 10.68
CA PRO A 86 11.93 5.26 9.95
C PRO A 86 11.26 6.08 8.83
N PHE A 87 11.14 7.40 8.96
CA PHE A 87 10.51 8.25 7.95
C PHE A 87 11.44 8.50 6.77
N ALA A 88 12.74 8.70 7.04
CA ALA A 88 13.75 8.77 6.00
C ALA A 88 13.84 7.45 5.21
N ALA A 89 13.84 6.31 5.92
CA ALA A 89 13.87 4.99 5.30
C ALA A 89 12.59 4.69 4.51
N LEU A 90 11.41 5.04 5.03
CA LEU A 90 10.14 4.92 4.30
C LEU A 90 10.15 5.76 3.02
N CYS A 91 10.70 6.98 3.07
CA CYS A 91 10.86 7.82 1.88
C CYS A 91 11.81 7.20 0.85
N ALA A 92 12.93 6.64 1.30
CA ALA A 92 13.88 5.95 0.42
C ALA A 92 13.24 4.71 -0.23
N TRP A 93 12.53 3.90 0.57
CA TRP A 93 11.84 2.71 0.09
C TRP A 93 10.73 3.06 -0.91
N ARG A 94 9.86 4.03 -0.62
CA ARG A 94 8.79 4.50 -1.53
C ARG A 94 9.34 4.95 -2.89
N ARG A 95 10.50 5.59 -2.92
CA ARG A 95 11.15 6.05 -4.16
C ARG A 95 11.53 4.88 -5.09
N ARG A 96 11.84 3.70 -4.55
CA ARG A 96 12.15 2.49 -5.34
C ARG A 96 10.97 2.02 -6.19
N TRP A 97 9.75 2.38 -5.76
CA TRP A 97 8.48 1.97 -6.39
C TRP A 97 7.75 3.13 -7.07
N SER A 98 8.33 4.33 -7.06
CA SER A 98 7.68 5.51 -7.62
C SER A 98 7.57 5.43 -9.13
N VAL A 99 6.37 5.69 -9.64
CA VAL A 99 6.06 5.76 -11.07
C VAL A 99 5.94 7.23 -11.47
N PRO A 100 6.44 7.65 -12.65
CA PRO A 100 6.31 9.03 -13.11
C PRO A 100 4.85 9.48 -13.14
N ALA A 101 4.56 10.69 -12.66
CA ALA A 101 3.19 11.20 -12.54
C ALA A 101 2.41 11.20 -13.89
N GLY A 102 3.11 11.40 -15.00
CA GLY A 102 2.52 11.34 -16.34
C GLY A 102 1.99 9.95 -16.74
N ALA A 103 2.46 8.87 -16.10
CA ALA A 103 1.98 7.51 -16.38
C ALA A 103 0.50 7.30 -16.01
N PHE A 104 -0.04 8.17 -15.15
CA PHE A 104 -1.42 8.09 -14.66
C PHE A 104 -2.30 9.23 -15.15
N ALA A 105 -1.83 10.02 -16.14
CA ALA A 105 -2.63 11.10 -16.70
C ALA A 105 -3.94 10.57 -17.32
N GLY A 106 -5.06 11.21 -17.00
CA GLY A 106 -6.39 10.85 -17.52
C GLY A 106 -7.04 9.60 -16.90
N ARG A 107 -6.46 9.04 -15.83
CA ARG A 107 -7.05 7.87 -15.13
C ARG A 107 -8.29 8.28 -14.30
N PRO A 108 -9.29 7.38 -14.15
CA PRO A 108 -10.59 7.73 -13.56
C PRO A 108 -10.56 7.92 -12.04
N ALA A 109 -9.46 7.57 -11.36
CA ALA A 109 -9.37 7.56 -9.90
C ALA A 109 -8.07 8.18 -9.38
N PRO A 110 -8.09 8.76 -8.16
CA PRO A 110 -6.91 9.42 -7.57
C PRO A 110 -5.83 8.43 -7.10
N PHE A 111 -6.19 7.17 -6.85
CA PHE A 111 -5.27 6.10 -6.51
C PHE A 111 -5.44 4.95 -7.49
N VAL A 112 -4.36 4.61 -8.21
CA VAL A 112 -4.31 3.50 -9.18
C VAL A 112 -3.18 2.52 -8.89
N HIS A 113 -2.22 2.94 -8.06
CA HIS A 113 -1.05 2.18 -7.65
C HIS A 113 -0.36 2.92 -6.51
N GLY A 114 0.31 2.17 -5.64
CA GLY A 114 1.21 2.72 -4.65
C GLY A 114 1.26 1.86 -3.40
N ALA A 115 1.73 2.48 -2.32
CA ALA A 115 1.79 1.86 -1.01
C ALA A 115 0.48 2.09 -0.23
N VAL A 116 -0.03 1.04 0.40
CA VAL A 116 -1.18 1.07 1.31
C VAL A 116 -0.75 0.49 2.66
N GLY A 117 -1.19 1.09 3.75
CA GLY A 117 -0.75 0.68 5.08
C GLY A 117 -1.09 1.70 6.15
N TRP A 118 -0.30 1.73 7.23
CA TRP A 118 -0.53 2.57 8.40
C TRP A 118 0.76 3.16 8.96
N ILE A 119 0.58 4.28 9.66
CA ILE A 119 1.50 4.84 10.62
C ILE A 119 0.74 4.82 11.95
N GLY A 120 1.18 3.97 12.86
CA GLY A 120 0.60 3.81 14.18
C GLY A 120 0.93 4.97 15.11
N TYR A 121 0.17 5.08 16.18
CA TYR A 121 0.32 6.14 17.19
C TYR A 121 1.74 6.20 17.77
N GLU A 122 2.28 5.02 18.09
CA GLU A 122 3.60 4.85 18.70
C GLU A 122 4.77 5.30 17.82
N ALA A 123 4.58 5.44 16.50
CA ALA A 123 5.59 6.02 15.60
C ALA A 123 5.91 7.49 15.98
N GLY A 124 5.05 8.15 16.76
CA GLY A 124 5.31 9.47 17.34
C GLY A 124 6.57 9.52 18.20
N HIS A 125 6.95 8.42 18.86
CA HIS A 125 8.20 8.33 19.64
C HIS A 125 9.47 8.49 18.78
N CYS A 126 9.37 8.32 17.46
CA CYS A 126 10.45 8.59 16.52
C CYS A 126 10.51 10.05 16.05
N ILE A 127 9.50 10.87 16.39
CA ILE A 127 9.41 12.29 16.03
C ILE A 127 9.70 13.17 17.26
N GLU A 128 9.14 12.81 18.40
CA GLU A 128 9.22 13.57 19.64
C GLU A 128 9.57 12.66 20.83
N ARG A 129 10.28 13.22 21.81
CA ARG A 129 10.59 12.54 23.06
C ARG A 129 9.49 12.82 24.09
N PHE A 130 8.70 11.81 24.41
CA PHE A 130 7.73 11.83 25.49
C PHE A 130 7.72 10.48 26.24
N PRO A 131 7.20 10.43 27.48
CA PRO A 131 7.21 9.21 28.28
C PRO A 131 6.49 8.06 27.57
N ASP A 132 7.19 6.95 27.38
CA ASP A 132 6.60 5.69 26.93
C ASP A 132 6.15 4.91 28.18
N THR A 133 4.85 4.95 28.45
CA THR A 133 4.22 4.29 29.62
C THR A 133 3.26 3.18 29.23
N GLY A 134 3.08 2.96 27.92
CA GLY A 134 2.25 1.89 27.39
C GLY A 134 2.96 0.54 27.46
N VAL A 135 2.17 -0.53 27.45
CA VAL A 135 2.68 -1.89 27.25
C VAL A 135 2.41 -2.26 25.80
N ASP A 136 3.40 -2.79 25.08
CA ASP A 136 3.21 -3.35 23.74
C ASP A 136 2.54 -4.73 23.84
N ASP A 137 1.20 -4.73 23.93
CA ASP A 137 0.37 -5.93 23.99
C ASP A 137 -0.05 -6.44 22.60
N LEU A 138 0.07 -5.62 21.57
CA LEU A 138 -0.30 -5.96 20.19
C LEU A 138 0.85 -6.53 19.37
N GLY A 139 2.11 -6.17 19.68
CA GLY A 139 3.28 -6.61 18.93
C GLY A 139 3.27 -6.19 17.45
N LEU A 140 2.49 -5.15 17.10
CA LEU A 140 2.36 -4.66 15.73
C LEU A 140 3.54 -3.76 15.35
N PRO A 141 3.92 -3.71 14.06
CA PRO A 141 4.85 -2.68 13.59
C PRO A 141 4.25 -1.28 13.77
N ASP A 142 5.06 -0.33 14.24
CA ASP A 142 4.67 1.07 14.38
C ASP A 142 4.39 1.71 13.02
N ILE A 143 5.10 1.30 11.96
CA ILE A 143 4.82 1.69 10.57
C ILE A 143 4.78 0.44 9.72
N ARG A 144 3.75 0.31 8.88
CA ARG A 144 3.68 -0.76 7.89
C ARG A 144 3.11 -0.26 6.59
N PHE A 145 3.76 -0.56 5.47
CA PHE A 145 3.27 -0.24 4.13
C PHE A 145 3.54 -1.36 3.15
N ALA A 146 2.58 -1.58 2.27
CA ALA A 146 2.59 -2.62 1.26
C ALA A 146 2.40 -1.99 -0.13
N VAL A 147 3.33 -2.21 -1.07
CA VAL A 147 3.17 -1.80 -2.47
C VAL A 147 2.29 -2.80 -3.21
N GLN A 148 1.31 -2.26 -3.92
CA GLN A 148 0.28 -2.99 -4.63
C GLN A 148 0.59 -2.98 -6.13
N ASP A 149 0.69 -4.16 -6.72
CA ASP A 149 0.74 -4.35 -8.18
C ASP A 149 -0.65 -4.40 -8.80
N ALA A 150 -1.67 -4.82 -8.05
CA ALA A 150 -3.07 -4.84 -8.51
C ALA A 150 -3.99 -4.13 -7.52
N VAL A 151 -4.89 -3.29 -8.06
CA VAL A 151 -5.91 -2.56 -7.29
C VAL A 151 -7.23 -2.60 -8.05
N LEU A 152 -8.27 -3.10 -7.40
CA LEU A 152 -9.65 -2.90 -7.81
C LEU A 152 -10.15 -1.56 -7.28
N ILE A 153 -10.80 -0.79 -8.15
CA ILE A 153 -11.24 0.57 -7.90
C ILE A 153 -12.73 0.66 -8.21
N ARG A 154 -13.55 0.94 -7.20
CA ARG A 154 -14.97 1.21 -7.34
C ARG A 154 -15.20 2.71 -7.45
N ASP A 155 -15.83 3.17 -8.51
CA ASP A 155 -16.35 4.52 -8.61
C ASP A 155 -17.86 4.50 -8.29
N HIS A 156 -18.23 5.06 -7.15
CA HIS A 156 -19.62 5.09 -6.70
C HIS A 156 -20.48 6.05 -7.52
N ALA A 157 -19.88 7.05 -8.19
CA ALA A 157 -20.62 8.02 -8.98
C ALA A 157 -21.05 7.47 -10.35
N SER A 158 -20.15 6.73 -11.03
CA SER A 158 -20.47 6.08 -12.31
C SER A 158 -21.04 4.66 -12.14
N GLY A 159 -20.84 4.05 -10.97
CA GLY A 159 -21.17 2.65 -10.73
C GLY A 159 -20.19 1.67 -11.40
N GLU A 160 -19.09 2.16 -11.97
CA GLU A 160 -18.09 1.36 -12.65
C GLU A 160 -17.05 0.78 -11.69
N THR A 161 -16.41 -0.31 -12.10
CA THR A 161 -15.29 -0.90 -11.37
C THR A 161 -14.15 -1.13 -12.33
N TRP A 162 -12.95 -0.77 -11.89
CA TRP A 162 -11.74 -0.81 -12.69
C TRP A 162 -10.71 -1.70 -12.01
N LEU A 163 -10.02 -2.52 -12.79
CA LEU A 163 -8.82 -3.22 -12.38
C LEU A 163 -7.62 -2.44 -12.90
N SER A 164 -6.78 -1.99 -11.97
CA SER A 164 -5.51 -1.33 -12.22
C SER A 164 -4.38 -2.30 -11.92
N VAL A 165 -3.53 -2.61 -12.89
CA VAL A 165 -2.38 -3.50 -12.73
C VAL A 165 -1.10 -2.80 -13.17
N MET A 166 -0.09 -2.85 -12.30
CA MET A 166 1.23 -2.26 -12.48
C MET A 166 2.30 -3.32 -12.49
N GLY A 167 2.80 -3.64 -13.69
CA GLY A 167 3.97 -4.49 -13.82
C GLY A 167 5.25 -3.72 -13.52
N HIS A 168 6.12 -4.31 -12.70
CA HIS A 168 7.44 -3.74 -12.37
C HIS A 168 8.56 -4.60 -12.96
N GLY A 169 9.22 -4.09 -14.01
CA GLY A 169 10.26 -4.81 -14.74
C GLY A 169 11.45 -3.96 -15.13
N ARG A 170 12.53 -4.62 -15.55
CA ARG A 170 13.68 -3.93 -16.17
C ARG A 170 13.31 -3.36 -17.54
N ASP A 171 12.38 -4.01 -18.24
CA ASP A 171 11.74 -3.60 -19.49
C ASP A 171 10.28 -4.10 -19.51
N GLY A 172 9.51 -3.74 -20.54
CA GLY A 172 8.09 -4.10 -20.65
C GLY A 172 7.83 -5.61 -20.82
N ALA A 173 8.82 -6.38 -21.26
CA ALA A 173 8.72 -7.84 -21.37
C ALA A 173 9.00 -8.55 -20.03
N CYS A 174 9.75 -7.91 -19.14
CA CYS A 174 10.10 -8.40 -17.81
C CYS A 174 9.23 -7.81 -16.70
N ALA A 175 8.26 -6.94 -17.05
CA ALA A 175 7.28 -6.42 -16.12
C ALA A 175 6.34 -7.56 -15.71
N ARG A 176 6.53 -8.05 -14.49
CA ARG A 176 5.60 -8.95 -13.80
C ARG A 176 4.75 -8.12 -12.87
#